data_AF-A0A6I4K575-F1
#
_entry.id   AF-A0A6I4K575-F1
#
_cell.length_a   1.000
_cell.length_b   1.000
_cell.length_c   1.000
_cell.angle_alpha   90.00
_cell.angle_beta   90.00
_cell.angle_gamma   90.00
#
_symmetry.space_group_name_H-M   'P 1'
#
loop_
_entity.id
_entity.type
_entity.pdbx_description
1 polymer ?
#
loop_
_entity_poly.entity_id
_entity_poly.type
_entity_poly.pdbx_seq_one_letter_code
_entity_poly.pdbx_strand_id
1 'polypeptide(L)'
;MKRNDLRSIDLNLLVVFEALIQERNVTRAAEKLCLGQPAVSAALVRLRALFNDPLFERIGRKMQPTARALRAAQTLGPALDSVCTAITNTKA
;
A
#
# COMPACT_ATOMS: atom_id res chain seq x y z
N MET A 1 2.45 8.84 15.69
CA MET A 1 3.13 9.55 14.58
C MET A 1 2.72 11.00 14.57
N LYS A 2 3.69 11.92 14.59
CA LYS A 2 3.49 13.34 14.28
C LYS A 2 3.58 13.55 12.77
N ARG A 3 3.07 14.68 12.26
CA ARG A 3 3.10 14.99 10.81
C ARG A 3 4.53 15.00 10.24
N ASN A 4 5.54 15.35 11.04
CA ASN A 4 6.95 15.33 10.60
C ASN A 4 7.50 13.90 10.41
N ASP A 5 6.95 12.91 11.11
CA ASP A 5 7.35 11.50 10.99
C ASP A 5 7.00 10.93 9.61
N LEU A 6 6.01 11.52 8.92
CA LEU A 6 5.65 11.15 7.54
C LEU A 6 6.82 11.36 6.56
N ARG A 7 7.78 12.26 6.84
CA ARG A 7 8.97 12.42 5.98
C ARG A 7 9.85 11.17 5.94
N SER A 8 9.80 10.36 7.00
CA SER A 8 10.56 9.10 7.06
C SER A 8 9.86 7.96 6.33
N ILE A 9 8.61 8.17 5.91
CA ILE A 9 7.79 7.18 5.22
C ILE A 9 7.77 7.52 3.73
N ASP A 10 8.16 6.53 2.95
CA ASP A 10 7.97 6.57 1.51
C ASP A 10 6.47 6.41 1.20
N LEU A 11 5.81 7.51 0.87
CA LEU A 11 4.36 7.54 0.61
C LEU A 11 3.96 6.68 -0.59
N ASN A 12 4.89 6.39 -1.51
CA ASN A 12 4.63 5.49 -2.63
C ASN A 12 4.35 4.05 -2.15
N LEU A 13 4.83 3.67 -0.95
CA LEU A 13 4.48 2.39 -0.33
C LEU A 13 2.98 2.27 -0.09
N LEU A 14 2.28 3.37 0.22
CA LEU A 14 0.85 3.34 0.48
C LEU A 14 0.04 3.07 -0.80
N VAL A 15 0.50 3.58 -1.95
CA VAL A 15 -0.08 3.30 -3.26
C VAL A 15 0.14 1.83 -3.64
N VAL A 16 1.35 1.30 -3.40
CA VAL A 16 1.65 -0.12 -3.61
C VAL A 16 0.80 -1.01 -2.71
N PHE A 17 0.62 -0.61 -1.45
CA PHE A 17 -0.23 -1.32 -0.50
C PHE A 17 -1.68 -1.44 -1.00
N GLU A 18 -2.26 -0.34 -1.47
CA GLU A 18 -3.63 -0.34 -2.01
C GLU A 18 -3.77 -1.27 -3.23
N ALA A 19 -2.81 -1.21 -4.16
CA ALA A 19 -2.81 -2.12 -5.31
C ALA A 19 -2.74 -3.59 -4.87
N LEU A 20 -1.92 -3.93 -3.87
CA LEU A 20 -1.82 -5.30 -3.34
C LEU A 20 -3.11 -5.76 -2.63
N ILE A 21 -3.81 -4.86 -1.92
CA ILE A 21 -5.11 -5.16 -1.31
C ILE A 21 -6.16 -5.52 -2.37
N GLN A 22 -6.17 -4.78 -3.48
CA GLN A 22 -7.12 -4.96 -4.57
C GLN A 22 -6.79 -6.21 -5.41
N GLU A 23 -5.55 -6.33 -5.87
CA GLU A 23 -5.16 -7.37 -6.82
C GLU A 23 -4.89 -8.73 -6.17
N ARG A 24 -4.49 -8.74 -4.89
CA ARG A 24 -4.10 -9.96 -4.15
C ARG A 24 -3.10 -10.82 -4.94
N ASN A 25 -2.22 -10.16 -5.67
CA ASN A 25 -1.21 -10.77 -6.53
C ASN A 25 -0.14 -9.73 -6.82
N VAL A 26 1.12 -10.06 -6.53
CA VAL A 26 2.26 -9.15 -6.70
C VAL A 26 2.49 -8.79 -8.17
N THR A 27 2.37 -9.75 -9.08
CA THR A 27 2.57 -9.52 -10.52
C THR A 27 1.50 -8.59 -11.08
N ARG A 28 0.22 -8.85 -10.78
CA ARG A 28 -0.88 -7.98 -11.22
C ARG A 28 -0.82 -6.58 -10.62
N ALA A 29 -0.40 -6.46 -9.35
CA ALA A 29 -0.17 -5.15 -8.75
C ALA A 29 0.98 -4.39 -9.45
N ALA A 30 2.04 -5.09 -9.85
CA ALA A 30 3.14 -4.49 -10.61
C ALA A 30 2.67 -4.01 -11.99
N GLU A 31 1.92 -4.82 -12.72
CA GLU A 31 1.32 -4.46 -14.01
C GLU A 31 0.41 -3.23 -13.87
N LYS A 32 -0.49 -3.23 -12.87
CA LYS A 32 -1.42 -2.12 -12.60
C LYS A 32 -0.71 -0.80 -12.30
N LEU A 33 0.42 -0.85 -11.62
CA LEU A 33 1.21 0.32 -11.26
C LEU A 33 2.25 0.70 -12.33
N CYS A 34 2.31 -0.02 -13.45
CA CYS A 34 3.37 0.10 -14.45
C CYS A 34 4.79 0.00 -13.84
N LEU A 35 4.94 -0.90 -12.86
CA LEU A 35 6.20 -1.19 -12.17
C LEU A 35 6.69 -2.60 -12.49
N GLY A 36 7.97 -2.86 -12.23
CA GLY A 36 8.50 -4.22 -12.22
C GLY A 36 8.08 -4.98 -10.96
N GLN A 37 7.82 -6.29 -11.09
CA GLN A 37 7.57 -7.18 -9.94
C GLN A 37 8.65 -7.10 -8.84
N PRO A 38 9.96 -6.94 -9.14
CA PRO A 38 10.99 -6.72 -8.11
C PRO A 38 10.74 -5.46 -7.26
N ALA A 39 10.26 -4.37 -7.87
CA ALA A 39 9.97 -3.12 -7.16
C ALA A 39 8.78 -3.29 -6.20
N VAL A 40 7.69 -3.93 -6.65
CA VAL A 40 6.54 -4.22 -5.80
C VAL A 40 6.90 -5.18 -4.67
N SER A 41 7.75 -6.19 -4.94
CA SER A 41 8.21 -7.13 -3.91
C SER A 41 9.07 -6.43 -2.85
N ALA A 42 9.98 -5.54 -3.25
CA ALA A 42 10.77 -4.73 -2.33
C ALA A 42 9.90 -3.76 -1.51
N ALA A 43 8.90 -3.14 -2.14
CA ALA A 43 7.93 -2.30 -1.45
C ALA A 43 7.11 -3.10 -0.42
N LEU A 44 6.69 -4.33 -0.73
CA LEU A 44 6.01 -5.21 0.22
C LEU A 44 6.90 -5.54 1.44
N VAL A 45 8.20 -5.76 1.26
CA VAL A 45 9.11 -5.96 2.40
C VAL A 45 9.17 -4.73 3.30
N ARG A 46 9.27 -3.53 2.71
CA ARG A 46 9.27 -2.26 3.47
C ARG A 46 7.94 -2.01 4.17
N LEU A 47 6.82 -2.32 3.52
CA LEU A 47 5.48 -2.28 4.12
C LEU A 47 5.38 -3.21 5.32
N ARG A 48 5.89 -4.44 5.22
CA ARG A 48 5.88 -5.40 6.33
C ARG A 48 6.63 -4.86 7.56
N ALA A 49 7.79 -4.24 7.33
CA ALA A 49 8.55 -3.58 8.39
C ALA A 49 7.79 -2.38 8.99
N LEU A 50 7.20 -1.53 8.13
CA LEU A 50 6.45 -0.34 8.56
C LEU A 50 5.24 -0.68 9.44
N PHE A 51 4.48 -1.71 9.07
CA PHE A 51 3.28 -2.13 9.82
C PHE A 51 3.56 -3.12 10.95
N ASN A 52 4.80 -3.64 11.01
CA ASN A 52 5.22 -4.76 11.83
C ASN A 52 4.26 -5.95 11.70
N ASP A 53 3.96 -6.34 10.46
CA ASP A 53 2.95 -7.34 10.11
C ASP A 53 3.28 -7.96 8.75
N PRO A 54 3.01 -9.26 8.52
CA PRO A 54 3.27 -9.87 7.22
C PRO A 54 2.38 -9.28 6.10
N LEU A 55 1.27 -8.60 6.45
CA LEU A 55 0.25 -7.96 5.63
C LEU A 55 -0.51 -8.88 4.70
N PHE A 56 0.18 -9.82 4.07
CA PHE A 56 -0.35 -10.81 3.17
C PHE A 56 0.36 -12.14 3.41
N GLU A 57 -0.45 -13.16 3.61
CA GLU A 57 -0.03 -14.53 3.80
C GLU A 57 -0.37 -15.37 2.58
N ARG A 58 0.34 -16.48 2.38
CA ARG A 58 0.07 -17.40 1.28
C ARG A 58 -0.77 -18.56 1.79
N ILE A 59 -2.03 -18.60 1.40
CA ILE A 59 -2.95 -19.71 1.70
C ILE A 59 -3.16 -20.51 0.42
N GLY A 60 -2.46 -21.64 0.32
CA GLY A 60 -2.36 -22.42 -0.91
C GLY A 60 -1.75 -21.60 -2.05
N ARG A 61 -2.53 -21.36 -3.10
CA ARG A 61 -2.10 -20.54 -4.26
C ARG A 61 -2.51 -19.07 -4.16
N LYS A 62 -3.28 -18.69 -3.12
CA LYS A 62 -3.82 -17.34 -2.97
C LYS A 62 -2.98 -16.52 -2.01
N MET A 63 -2.79 -15.24 -2.34
CA MET A 63 -2.26 -14.24 -1.42
C MET A 63 -3.46 -13.63 -0.69
N GLN A 64 -3.50 -13.76 0.63
CA GLN A 64 -4.63 -13.34 1.45
C GLN A 64 -4.18 -12.25 2.43
N PRO A 65 -4.85 -11.10 2.48
CA PRO A 65 -4.50 -10.06 3.43
C PRO A 65 -4.76 -10.51 4.87
N THR A 66 -3.90 -10.06 5.79
CA THR A 66 -4.10 -10.24 7.23
C THR A 66 -5.25 -9.35 7.72
N ALA A 67 -5.75 -9.64 8.93
CA ALA A 67 -6.73 -8.76 9.58
C ALA A 67 -6.20 -7.33 9.77
N ARG A 68 -4.89 -7.16 10.00
CA ARG A 68 -4.28 -5.83 10.11
C ARG A 68 -4.23 -5.11 8.77
N ALA A 69 -3.87 -5.79 7.68
CA ALA A 69 -3.90 -5.20 6.35
C ALA A 69 -5.32 -4.76 5.95
N LEU A 70 -6.34 -5.56 6.23
CA LEU A 70 -7.74 -5.18 5.97
C LEU A 70 -8.16 -3.94 6.76
N ARG A 71 -7.84 -3.87 8.06
CA ARG A 71 -8.12 -2.67 8.87
C ARG A 71 -7.36 -1.44 8.39
N ALA A 72 -6.10 -1.61 8.01
CA ALA A 72 -5.29 -0.52 7.47
C ALA A 72 -5.91 0.03 6.17
N ALA A 73 -6.36 -0.84 5.26
CA ALA A 73 -7.03 -0.45 4.03
C ALA A 73 -8.29 0.39 4.26
N GLN A 74 -9.12 0.02 5.26
CA GLN A 74 -10.31 0.79 5.63
C GLN A 74 -10.01 2.22 6.06
N THR A 75 -8.84 2.46 6.65
CA THR A 75 -8.43 3.79 7.11
C THR A 75 -7.59 4.56 6.09
N LEU A 76 -6.74 3.86 5.33
CA LEU A 76 -5.80 4.48 4.40
C LEU A 76 -6.44 4.91 3.10
N GLY A 77 -7.41 4.15 2.57
CA GLY A 77 -8.12 4.52 1.34
C GLY A 77 -8.72 5.93 1.42
N PRO A 78 -9.62 6.21 2.39
CA PRO A 78 -10.20 7.54 2.54
C PRO A 78 -9.18 8.65 2.82
N ALA A 79 -8.06 8.33 3.48
CA ALA A 79 -7.01 9.30 3.73
C ALA A 79 -6.23 9.66 2.45
N LEU A 80 -5.94 8.68 1.60
CA LEU A 80 -5.32 8.90 0.29
C LEU A 80 -6.26 9.66 -0.65
N ASP A 81 -7.55 9.34 -0.64
CA ASP A 81 -8.57 10.09 -1.38
C ASP A 81 -8.58 11.56 -0.95
N SER A 82 -8.57 11.82 0.36
CA SER A 82 -8.54 13.18 0.92
C SER A 82 -7.30 13.96 0.47
N VAL A 83 -6.12 13.31 0.43
CA VAL A 83 -4.88 13.92 -0.09
C VAL A 83 -5.00 14.22 -1.59
N CYS A 84 -5.54 13.28 -2.37
CA CYS A 84 -5.75 13.45 -3.81
C CYS A 84 -6.70 14.62 -4.11
N THR A 85 -7.84 14.69 -3.41
CA THR A 85 -8.79 15.80 -3.51
C THR A 85 -8.13 17.13 -3.14
N ALA A 86 -7.38 17.18 -2.03
CA ALA A 86 -6.68 18.40 -1.61
C ALA A 86 -5.70 18.89 -2.68
N ILE A 87 -4.87 18.01 -3.24
CA ILE A 87 -3.91 18.37 -4.30
C ILE A 87 -4.65 18.86 -5.56
N THR A 88 -5.72 18.18 -5.94
CA THR A 88 -6.51 18.53 -7.13
C THR A 88 -7.13 19.92 -6.99
N ASN A 89 -7.74 20.20 -5.84
CA ASN A 89 -8.36 21.49 -5.56
C ASN A 89 -7.35 22.65 -5.47
N THR A 90 -6.10 22.37 -5.09
CA THR A 90 -5.03 23.41 -5.03
C THR A 90 -4.34 23.67 -6.36
N LYS A 91 -4.55 22.82 -7.37
CA LYS A 91 -3.99 23.00 -8.72
C LYS A 91 -4.91 23.78 -9.66
N ALA A 92 -6.18 23.96 -9.28
CA ALA A 92 -7.14 24.83 -9.94
C ALA A 92 -6.98 26.27 -9.44
#